data_AF-A0A4R5TSX5-F1
#
_entry.id   AF-A0A4R5TSX5-F1
#
_cell.length_a   1.000
_cell.length_b   1.000
_cell.length_c   1.000
_cell.angle_alpha   90.00
_cell.angle_beta   90.00
_cell.angle_gamma   90.00
#
_symmetry.space_group_name_H-M   'P 1'
#
loop_
_entity.id
_entity.type
_entity.pdbx_description
1 polymer ?
#
loop_
_entity_poly.entity_id
_entity_poly.type
_entity_poly.pdbx_seq_one_letter_code
_entity_poly.pdbx_strand_id
1 'polypeptide(L)'
;MALLAGTAAAAWRLPQPRTALRRSARPAWVLPGLAGQLPALPPILLPDPPAAEDVTAIRFGRALRGYRTDQVHEVLNSLAGALAARDAQIEALRRSAQGPGGRGGAQP
;
A
#
# COMPACT_ATOMS: atom_id res chain seq x y z
N MET A 1 26.27 -9.49 -28.73
CA MET A 1 27.01 -9.54 -27.45
C MET A 1 26.23 -8.71 -26.44
N ALA A 2 25.59 -9.42 -25.51
CA ALA A 2 24.59 -8.95 -24.56
C ALA A 2 25.17 -8.14 -23.40
N LEU A 3 24.33 -7.34 -22.72
CA LEU A 3 24.30 -7.13 -21.25
C LEU A 3 23.16 -6.14 -20.93
N LEU A 4 21.94 -6.61 -20.64
CA LEU A 4 21.37 -6.86 -19.29
C LEU A 4 21.39 -5.63 -18.37
N ALA A 5 20.31 -4.82 -18.42
CA ALA A 5 20.06 -3.74 -17.47
C ALA A 5 19.08 -4.20 -16.37
N GLY A 6 19.66 -4.62 -15.24
CA GLY A 6 19.21 -4.27 -13.89
C GLY A 6 17.82 -4.70 -13.41
N THR A 7 17.71 -5.93 -12.89
CA THR A 7 16.66 -6.30 -11.93
C THR A 7 16.96 -5.71 -10.55
N ALA A 8 16.41 -4.54 -10.23
CA ALA A 8 16.36 -4.09 -8.84
C ALA A 8 15.08 -4.63 -8.20
N ALA A 9 15.05 -5.93 -7.94
CA ALA A 9 14.12 -6.50 -6.97
C ALA A 9 14.58 -6.00 -5.60
N ALA A 10 14.17 -4.78 -5.25
CA ALA A 10 14.37 -4.21 -3.93
C ALA A 10 13.71 -5.17 -2.94
N ALA A 11 14.58 -5.94 -2.28
CA ALA A 11 14.24 -6.90 -1.28
C ALA A 11 13.43 -6.20 -0.19
N TRP A 12 12.13 -6.44 -0.18
CA TRP A 12 11.26 -6.12 0.94
C TRP A 12 11.72 -6.96 2.13
N ARG A 13 12.73 -6.45 2.83
CA ARG A 13 13.32 -7.09 4.00
C ARG A 13 12.41 -6.83 5.18
N LEU A 14 11.36 -7.65 5.26
CA LEU A 14 10.44 -7.67 6.40
C LEU A 14 11.22 -8.03 7.69
N PRO A 15 11.08 -7.26 8.78
CA PRO A 15 11.66 -7.62 10.06
C PRO A 15 11.02 -8.92 10.58
N GLN A 16 11.84 -9.87 11.03
CA GLN A 16 11.39 -11.13 11.60
C GLN A 16 11.11 -10.96 13.11
N PRO A 17 9.86 -11.10 13.59
CA PRO A 17 9.61 -11.12 15.02
C PRO A 17 9.93 -12.52 15.59
N ARG A 18 11.02 -12.59 16.38
CA ARG A 18 11.29 -13.72 17.28
C ARG A 18 10.36 -13.61 18.50
N THR A 19 9.26 -14.34 18.52
CA THR A 19 8.53 -14.58 19.77
C THR A 19 7.79 -15.91 19.74
N ALA A 20 8.37 -16.91 20.41
CA ALA A 20 7.68 -18.11 20.80
C ALA A 20 6.75 -17.79 21.99
N LEU A 21 5.45 -17.83 21.77
CA LEU A 21 4.45 -17.81 22.84
C LEU A 21 3.60 -19.07 22.75
N ARG A 22 4.05 -20.10 23.46
CA ARG A 22 3.22 -21.23 23.87
C ARG A 22 2.27 -20.73 24.95
N ARG A 23 0.97 -20.61 24.66
CA ARG A 23 -0.06 -20.58 25.70
C ARG A 23 -1.41 -21.12 25.20
N SER A 24 -1.68 -22.34 25.66
CA SER A 24 -2.96 -23.02 25.98
C SER A 24 -4.25 -22.73 25.20
N ALA A 25 -4.96 -23.82 24.90
CA ALA A 25 -6.26 -23.91 24.25
C ALA A 25 -7.45 -23.36 25.08
N ARG A 26 -8.30 -22.56 24.39
CA ARG A 26 -9.79 -22.46 24.28
C ARG A 26 -10.74 -22.95 25.43
N PRO A 27 -12.04 -22.58 25.40
CA PRO A 27 -12.68 -21.24 25.38
C PRO A 27 -13.88 -21.17 26.37
N ALA A 28 -14.17 -20.06 27.06
CA ALA A 28 -15.28 -20.10 28.03
C ALA A 28 -16.02 -18.78 28.23
N TRP A 29 -16.58 -18.21 27.16
CA TRP A 29 -17.88 -17.50 27.16
C TRP A 29 -18.12 -16.88 25.77
N VAL A 30 -19.09 -17.38 25.03
CA VAL A 30 -19.70 -16.62 23.92
C VAL A 30 -21.01 -16.11 24.49
N LEU A 31 -21.05 -14.85 24.92
CA LEU A 31 -22.29 -14.21 25.35
C LEU A 31 -23.20 -14.03 24.12
N PRO A 32 -24.46 -14.48 24.16
CA PRO A 32 -25.45 -14.13 23.15
C PRO A 32 -25.56 -12.60 23.08
N GLY A 33 -25.32 -12.01 21.91
CA GLY A 33 -25.41 -10.55 21.70
C GLY A 33 -24.10 -9.84 21.38
N LEU A 34 -22.93 -10.49 21.44
CA LEU A 34 -21.65 -9.93 20.97
C LEU A 34 -21.43 -10.15 19.46
N ALA A 35 -22.50 -10.30 18.68
CA ALA A 35 -22.46 -10.30 17.23
C ALA A 35 -23.20 -9.05 16.74
N GLY A 36 -22.75 -7.88 17.20
CA GLY A 36 -23.18 -6.62 16.60
C GLY A 36 -22.84 -6.68 15.13
N GLN A 37 -23.86 -6.78 14.27
CA GLN A 37 -23.68 -6.82 12.83
C GLN A 37 -22.97 -5.53 12.44
N LEU A 38 -21.69 -5.65 12.09
CA LEU A 38 -20.92 -4.51 11.64
C LEU A 38 -21.58 -4.00 10.36
N PRO A 39 -21.74 -2.68 10.19
CA PRO A 39 -22.25 -2.15 8.93
C PRO A 39 -21.36 -2.70 7.80
N ALA A 40 -21.99 -3.34 6.82
CA ALA A 40 -21.31 -3.76 5.61
C ALA A 40 -20.92 -2.48 4.86
N LEU A 41 -19.70 -2.01 5.10
CA LEU A 41 -19.14 -0.92 4.31
C LEU A 41 -18.98 -1.44 2.88
N PRO A 42 -19.39 -0.68 1.84
CA PRO A 42 -19.13 -1.07 0.47
C PRO A 42 -17.63 -1.36 0.30
N PRO A 43 -17.25 -2.29 -0.59
CA PRO A 43 -15.86 -2.64 -0.80
C PRO A 43 -15.06 -1.37 -1.13
N ILE A 44 -14.01 -1.12 -0.35
CA ILE A 44 -13.13 0.02 -0.60
C ILE A 44 -12.32 -0.32 -1.85
N LEU A 45 -12.69 0.29 -2.96
CA LEU A 45 -11.97 0.18 -4.21
C LEU A 45 -11.12 1.43 -4.39
N LEU A 46 -9.81 1.24 -4.43
CA LEU A 46 -8.90 2.29 -4.88
C LEU A 46 -9.00 2.42 -6.41
N PRO A 47 -8.84 3.63 -6.96
CA PRO A 47 -8.64 3.80 -8.38
C PRO A 47 -7.35 3.12 -8.84
N ASP A 48 -7.28 2.76 -10.12
CA ASP A 48 -6.08 2.18 -10.74
C ASP A 48 -5.58 3.12 -11.87
N PRO A 49 -4.39 3.74 -11.72
CA PRO A 49 -3.46 3.64 -10.59
C PRO A 49 -3.90 4.51 -9.38
N PRO A 50 -3.59 4.09 -8.13
CA PRO A 50 -3.91 4.88 -6.95
C PRO A 50 -2.94 6.05 -6.75
N ALA A 51 -3.48 7.19 -6.32
CA ALA A 51 -2.70 8.33 -5.84
C ALA A 51 -2.52 8.30 -4.31
N ALA A 52 -1.62 9.14 -3.79
CA ALA A 52 -1.35 9.22 -2.35
C ALA A 52 -2.61 9.67 -1.57
N GLU A 53 -3.36 10.60 -2.13
CA GLU A 53 -4.59 11.16 -1.55
C GLU A 53 -5.66 10.07 -1.39
N ASP A 54 -5.79 9.18 -2.39
CA ASP A 54 -6.75 8.08 -2.36
C ASP A 54 -6.49 7.14 -1.17
N VAL A 55 -5.21 6.86 -0.88
CA VAL A 55 -4.81 6.02 0.26
C VAL A 55 -5.16 6.69 1.59
N THR A 56 -4.96 8.00 1.72
CA THR A 56 -5.29 8.74 2.96
C THR A 56 -6.81 8.85 3.21
N ALA A 57 -7.62 8.74 2.17
CA ALA A 57 -9.07 8.79 2.24
C ALA A 57 -9.70 7.47 2.72
N ILE A 58 -8.96 6.36 2.71
CA ILE A 58 -9.46 5.03 3.11
C ILE A 58 -9.99 5.05 4.55
N ARG A 59 -11.17 4.46 4.77
CA ARG A 59 -11.75 4.26 6.10
C ARG A 59 -12.16 2.80 6.28
N PHE A 60 -11.48 2.09 7.16
CA PHE A 60 -11.81 0.71 7.47
C PHE A 60 -12.92 0.61 8.53
N GLY A 61 -13.79 -0.38 8.38
CA GLY A 61 -14.69 -0.80 9.46
C GLY A 61 -13.93 -1.39 10.64
N ARG A 62 -14.50 -1.30 11.84
CA ARG A 62 -13.94 -1.93 13.05
C ARG A 62 -14.36 -3.39 13.12
N ALA A 63 -13.47 -4.33 13.40
CA ALA A 63 -13.81 -5.74 13.55
C ALA A 63 -13.38 -6.29 14.93
N LEU A 64 -14.10 -7.29 15.45
CA LEU A 64 -13.78 -7.98 16.71
C LEU A 64 -12.43 -8.73 16.66
N ARG A 65 -11.97 -9.05 15.45
CA ARG A 65 -10.61 -9.50 15.15
C ARG A 65 -10.12 -8.74 13.92
N GLY A 66 -8.94 -8.16 13.99
CA GLY A 66 -8.37 -7.35 12.93
C GLY A 66 -6.98 -6.87 13.29
N TYR A 67 -6.30 -6.27 12.32
CA TYR A 67 -5.04 -5.57 12.56
C TYR A 67 -5.28 -4.37 13.49
N ARG A 68 -4.26 -4.00 14.27
CA ARG A 68 -4.37 -2.84 15.15
C ARG A 68 -4.45 -1.57 14.30
N THR A 69 -5.37 -0.68 14.66
CA THR A 69 -5.65 0.55 13.91
C THR A 69 -4.38 1.40 13.75
N ASP A 70 -3.56 1.55 14.79
CA ASP A 70 -2.31 2.30 14.75
C ASP A 70 -1.30 1.71 13.74
N GLN A 71 -1.11 0.39 13.76
CA GLN A 71 -0.22 -0.29 12.83
C GLN A 71 -0.68 -0.15 11.38
N VAL A 72 -1.99 -0.28 11.13
CA VAL A 72 -2.54 -0.07 9.79
C VAL A 72 -2.35 1.38 9.34
N HIS A 73 -2.58 2.36 10.22
CA HIS A 73 -2.37 3.76 9.89
C HIS A 73 -0.89 4.06 9.59
N GLU A 74 0.04 3.50 10.33
CA GLU A 74 1.48 3.65 10.07
C GLU A 74 1.87 3.12 8.69
N VAL A 75 1.41 1.91 8.34
CA VAL A 75 1.67 1.31 7.02
C VAL A 75 1.02 2.14 5.90
N LEU A 76 -0.22 2.60 6.08
CA LEU A 76 -0.89 3.45 5.09
C LEU A 76 -0.19 4.80 4.90
N ASN A 77 0.29 5.42 5.98
CA ASN A 77 1.06 6.67 5.90
C ASN A 77 2.38 6.45 5.14
N SER A 78 3.09 5.36 5.42
CA SER A 78 4.30 5.00 4.68
C SER A 78 4.00 4.77 3.19
N LEU A 79 2.87 4.12 2.87
CA LEU A 79 2.47 3.87 1.50
C LEU A 79 2.12 5.17 0.76
N ALA A 80 1.36 6.07 1.38
CA ALA A 80 1.03 7.37 0.79
C ALA A 80 2.29 8.19 0.50
N GLY A 81 3.28 8.20 1.40
CA GLY A 81 4.56 8.84 1.17
C GLY A 81 5.33 8.24 -0.02
N ALA A 82 5.34 6.92 -0.16
CA ALA A 82 5.99 6.24 -1.28
C ALA A 82 5.30 6.55 -2.63
N LEU A 83 3.98 6.61 -2.66
CA LEU A 83 3.22 6.99 -3.86
C LEU A 83 3.52 8.44 -4.28
N ALA A 84 3.47 9.38 -3.34
CA ALA A 84 3.79 10.78 -3.62
C ALA A 84 5.22 10.95 -4.18
N ALA A 85 6.19 10.24 -3.60
CA ALA A 85 7.57 10.25 -4.09
C ALA A 85 7.69 9.67 -5.52
N ARG A 86 7.00 8.55 -5.79
CA ARG A 86 6.95 7.93 -7.13
C ARG A 86 6.37 8.92 -8.16
N ASP A 87 5.26 9.54 -7.84
CA ASP A 87 4.54 10.42 -8.77
C ASP A 87 5.35 11.70 -9.04
N ALA A 88 6.00 12.28 -8.03
CA ALA A 88 6.92 13.38 -8.21
C ALA A 88 8.11 13.02 -9.13
N GLN A 89 8.65 11.81 -8.99
CA GLN A 89 9.72 11.30 -9.84
C GLN A 89 9.25 11.13 -11.30
N ILE A 90 8.05 10.57 -11.51
CA ILE A 90 7.47 10.40 -12.84
C ILE A 90 7.29 11.76 -13.52
N GLU A 91 6.76 12.76 -12.80
CA GLU A 91 6.58 14.12 -13.33
C GLU A 91 7.91 14.81 -13.65
N ALA A 92 8.95 14.60 -12.83
CA ALA A 92 10.29 15.10 -13.13
C ALA A 92 10.86 14.47 -14.42
N LEU A 93 10.70 13.16 -14.59
CA LEU A 93 11.14 12.45 -15.80
C LEU A 93 10.36 12.89 -17.04
N ARG A 94 9.03 13.04 -16.93
CA ARG A 94 8.17 13.54 -18.02
C ARG A 94 8.57 14.93 -18.48
N ARG A 95 8.80 15.87 -17.55
CA ARG A 95 9.29 17.22 -17.89
C ARG A 95 10.66 17.20 -18.57
N SER A 96 11.55 16.31 -18.13
CA SER A 96 12.88 16.16 -18.74
C SER A 96 12.79 15.60 -20.16
N ALA A 97 11.90 14.63 -20.40
CA ALA A 97 11.65 14.06 -21.72
C ALA A 97 10.98 15.04 -22.69
N GLN A 98 10.19 15.99 -22.19
CA GLN A 98 9.50 17.02 -22.97
C GLN A 98 10.35 18.28 -23.25
N GLY A 99 11.61 18.31 -22.80
CA GLY A 99 12.56 19.39 -23.10
C GLY A 99 12.78 19.59 -24.63
N PRO A 100 13.44 20.69 -25.04
CA PRO A 100 13.31 21.28 -26.39
C PRO A 100 13.75 20.41 -27.59
N GLY A 101 14.26 19.20 -27.36
CA GLY A 101 14.76 18.28 -28.36
C GLY A 101 13.74 17.30 -28.94
N GLY A 102 12.47 17.32 -28.50
CA GLY A 102 11.39 16.45 -29.03
C GLY A 102 10.98 16.71 -30.50
N ARG A 103 11.80 17.45 -31.26
CA ARG A 103 11.61 17.77 -32.68
C ARG A 103 12.70 17.06 -33.49
N GLY A 104 12.64 15.73 -33.56
CA GLY A 104 13.71 14.93 -34.18
C GLY A 104 13.21 13.58 -34.68
N GLY A 105 12.16 13.59 -35.52
CA GLY A 105 11.61 12.37 -36.09
C GLY A 105 10.59 12.62 -37.19
N ALA A 106 10.72 13.71 -37.94
CA ALA A 106 10.19 13.80 -39.29
C ALA A 106 11.38 13.59 -40.22
N GLN A 107 11.42 12.47 -40.92
CA GLN A 107 12.25 12.30 -42.11
C GLN A 107 11.50 11.44 -43.13
N PRO A 108 11.80 11.65 -44.42
CA PRO A 108 10.88 11.81 -45.55
C PRO A 108 10.21 10.54 -46.08
#